data_AF-A0A226DIL6-F1
#
_entry.id   AF-A0A226DIL6-F1
#
_cell.length_a   1.000
_cell.length_b   1.000
_cell.length_c   1.000
_cell.angle_alpha   90.00
_cell.angle_beta   90.00
_cell.angle_gamma   90.00
#
_symmetry.space_group_name_H-M   'P 1'
#
loop_
_entity.id
_entity.type
_entity.pdbx_description
1 polymer ?
#
loop_
_entity_poly.entity_id
_entity_poly.type
_entity_poly.pdbx_seq_one_letter_code
_entity_poly.pdbx_strand_id
1 'polypeptide(L)'
;MDIAAVTYPHPNHIHEFTFPEEWDSSIILVGEEAYKFLTCAGVTSARIGYGVYLSPADGWCWILMAASLIVTTVYVAFPMESENCPELYIRMLLSMIGALLERPIHRVPADILGIKPLLCIIWIFTCMILGTGWKATYTTDTITPTKLVSPFETFKNVLSFTLYSSVGMEQHPFYDDPSIGTPIPELFFVFRDLLNSNVNWITELARNALAQTTLDGFIHLKSLAYNHPAHFNGNLTRPSCTGKVYVDHVQNIEAILPYANRIGANRSIKFVAGTDKLVTSWTGWSWMIVFDMSQTRKLVEMQKMIVSSGIYSRWDALYKRFRPMKLFQHFDPDDDMDEGVEKTGLGSNILSAMTIFVVLSSFCTILFCCELTLKFSWRRCIYR
;
A
#
# COMPACT_ATOMS: atom_id res chain seq x y z
N MET A 1 12.68 30.65 27.02
CA MET A 1 13.52 29.57 26.46
C MET A 1 12.70 29.06 25.31
N ASP A 2 13.01 29.55 24.12
CA ASP A 2 12.05 29.53 23.02
C ASP A 2 12.43 28.35 22.15
N ILE A 3 11.67 27.26 22.32
CA ILE A 3 11.78 26.09 21.46
C ILE A 3 10.86 26.37 20.27
N ALA A 4 11.45 26.64 19.12
CA ALA A 4 10.69 26.78 17.88
C ALA A 4 10.61 25.41 17.20
N ALA A 5 9.41 25.04 16.75
CA ALA A 5 9.30 24.05 15.69
C ALA A 5 9.93 24.65 14.44
N VAL A 6 10.91 23.96 13.87
CA VAL A 6 11.60 24.42 12.67
C VAL A 6 11.45 23.36 11.60
N THR A 7 11.06 23.84 10.43
CA THR A 7 10.95 23.06 9.21
C THR A 7 12.24 23.29 8.41
N TYR A 8 12.98 22.22 8.17
CA TYR A 8 14.22 22.28 7.38
C TYR A 8 13.96 21.75 5.97
N PRO A 9 14.39 22.42 4.90
CA PRO A 9 14.24 21.88 3.55
C PRO A 9 14.93 20.52 3.43
N HIS A 10 14.27 19.56 2.77
CA HIS A 10 14.80 18.21 2.63
C HIS A 10 16.03 18.20 1.71
N PRO A 11 17.17 17.63 2.13
CA PRO A 11 18.31 17.38 1.25
C PRO A 11 17.94 16.21 0.32
N ASN A 12 17.58 16.52 -0.92
CA ASN A 12 17.17 15.48 -1.87
C ASN A 12 18.35 14.54 -2.19
N HIS A 13 18.13 13.25 -1.91
CA HIS A 13 18.85 12.03 -2.28
C HIS A 13 20.20 12.15 -3.05
N ILE A 14 21.24 11.57 -2.42
CA ILE A 14 22.63 11.27 -2.85
C ILE A 14 23.56 12.47 -3.09
N HIS A 15 23.40 13.53 -2.31
CA HIS A 15 24.58 14.03 -1.61
C HIS A 15 24.26 13.94 -0.13
N GLU A 16 25.02 13.10 0.57
CA GLU A 16 25.16 13.11 2.02
C GLU A 16 25.43 14.57 2.39
N PHE A 17 24.39 15.29 2.81
CA PHE A 17 24.58 16.57 3.46
C PHE A 17 25.23 16.22 4.79
N THR A 18 26.55 16.18 4.78
CA THR A 18 27.33 16.38 5.98
C THR A 18 26.93 17.77 6.45
N PHE A 19 25.99 17.82 7.39
CA PHE A 19 25.83 19.01 8.21
C PHE A 19 27.24 19.37 8.70
N PRO A 20 27.68 20.63 8.60
CA PRO A 20 28.93 21.02 9.23
C PRO A 20 28.88 20.50 10.67
N GLU A 21 29.90 19.76 11.13
CA GLU A 21 29.91 19.04 12.43
C GLU A 21 29.41 19.90 13.61
N GLU A 22 29.52 21.22 13.49
CA GLU A 22 29.12 22.20 14.47
C GLU A 22 27.59 22.43 14.60
N TRP A 23 26.83 22.27 13.51
CA TRP A 23 25.35 22.43 13.49
C TRP A 23 24.61 21.19 14.00
N ASP A 24 25.30 20.06 14.10
CA ASP A 24 24.71 18.73 14.37
C ASP A 24 24.18 18.57 15.82
N SER A 25 24.56 19.51 16.70
CA SER A 25 24.20 19.43 18.12
C SER A 25 22.92 20.18 18.51
N SER A 26 22.42 21.14 17.74
CA SER A 26 21.27 21.98 18.15
C SER A 26 19.94 21.61 17.48
N ILE A 27 19.98 20.74 16.46
CA ILE A 27 18.81 20.32 15.71
C ILE A 27 18.43 18.88 16.10
N ILE A 28 17.15 18.66 16.37
CA ILE A 28 16.59 17.35 16.66
C ILE A 28 15.54 17.07 15.61
N LEU A 29 15.85 16.15 14.69
CA LEU A 29 14.90 15.68 13.69
C LEU A 29 13.86 14.78 14.36
N VAL A 30 12.60 15.10 14.13
CA VAL A 30 11.45 14.41 14.71
C VAL A 30 10.72 13.58 13.65
N GLY A 31 10.63 14.12 12.43
CA GLY A 31 9.96 13.44 11.33
C GLY A 31 10.18 14.13 10.00
N GLU A 32 9.47 13.65 8.99
CA GLU A 32 9.43 14.23 7.66
C GLU A 32 8.05 14.86 7.42
N GLU A 33 8.05 16.02 6.78
CA GLU A 33 6.85 16.64 6.21
C GLU A 33 6.70 16.12 4.78
N ALA A 34 5.64 15.36 4.59
CA ALA A 34 5.32 14.74 3.31
C ALA A 34 3.90 15.11 2.89
N TYR A 35 3.76 15.36 1.59
CA TYR A 35 2.50 15.69 0.95
C TYR A 35 2.11 14.58 -0.03
N LYS A 36 0.81 14.31 -0.12
CA LYS A 36 0.22 13.50 -1.19
C LYS A 36 -0.80 14.34 -1.92
N PHE A 37 -1.23 13.86 -3.07
CA PHE A 37 -2.33 14.47 -3.79
C PHE A 37 -3.48 13.49 -3.97
N LEU A 38 -4.68 14.04 -4.14
CA LEU A 38 -5.91 13.36 -4.43
C LEU A 38 -6.42 13.84 -5.79
N THR A 39 -6.76 12.93 -6.68
CA THR A 39 -7.27 13.25 -8.01
C THR A 39 -8.44 12.36 -8.40
N CYS A 40 -9.36 12.92 -9.18
CA CYS A 40 -10.40 12.16 -9.89
C CYS A 40 -10.18 12.13 -11.41
N ALA A 41 -9.08 12.73 -11.90
CA ALA A 41 -8.76 12.74 -13.32
C ALA A 41 -8.29 11.35 -13.79
N GLY A 42 -8.90 10.83 -14.86
CA GLY A 42 -8.47 9.56 -15.46
C GLY A 42 -8.64 8.34 -14.55
N VAL A 43 -9.39 8.48 -13.43
CA VAL A 43 -9.65 7.36 -12.53
C VAL A 43 -10.49 6.33 -13.25
N THR A 44 -9.90 5.17 -13.47
CA THR A 44 -10.61 4.02 -14.01
C THR A 44 -10.69 2.97 -12.91
N SER A 45 -11.85 2.33 -12.78
CA SER A 45 -11.88 1.08 -12.04
C SER A 45 -11.05 0.12 -12.86
N ALA A 46 -9.95 -0.39 -12.29
CA ALA A 46 -9.10 -1.35 -12.96
C ALA A 46 -10.02 -2.42 -13.54
N ARG A 47 -10.15 -2.47 -14.88
CA ARG A 47 -11.04 -3.42 -15.51
C ARG A 47 -10.59 -4.78 -14.99
N ILE A 48 -11.54 -5.53 -14.44
CA ILE A 48 -11.30 -6.90 -14.01
C ILE A 48 -10.89 -7.68 -15.25
N GLY A 49 -9.59 -7.74 -15.49
CA GLY A 49 -9.02 -8.51 -16.59
C GLY A 49 -9.10 -9.99 -16.25
N TYR A 50 -8.91 -10.84 -17.26
CA TYR A 50 -8.81 -12.30 -17.04
C TYR A 50 -7.69 -12.68 -16.05
N GLY A 51 -6.71 -11.78 -15.83
CA GLY A 51 -5.68 -11.96 -14.82
C GLY A 51 -6.20 -12.11 -13.39
N VAL A 52 -7.41 -11.63 -13.07
CA VAL A 52 -8.02 -11.79 -11.73
C VAL A 52 -8.34 -13.24 -11.39
N TYR A 53 -8.54 -14.11 -12.41
CA TYR A 53 -8.71 -15.54 -12.15
C TYR A 53 -7.39 -16.26 -11.80
N LEU A 54 -6.25 -15.66 -12.19
CA LEU A 54 -4.92 -16.20 -11.93
C LEU A 54 -4.24 -15.52 -10.74
N SER A 55 -4.71 -14.33 -10.31
CA SER A 55 -4.14 -13.56 -9.19
C SER A 55 -4.12 -14.26 -7.82
N PRO A 56 -5.02 -15.22 -7.49
CA PRO A 56 -4.98 -15.85 -6.17
C PRO A 56 -3.71 -16.66 -5.88
N ALA A 57 -2.91 -16.96 -6.91
CA ALA A 57 -1.65 -17.69 -6.76
C ALA A 57 -0.59 -17.11 -7.70
N ASP A 58 0.64 -16.99 -7.20
CA ASP A 58 1.77 -16.53 -8.00
C ASP A 58 2.05 -17.48 -9.17
N GLY A 59 2.66 -16.97 -10.23
CA GLY A 59 3.07 -17.78 -11.39
C GLY A 59 3.88 -19.03 -10.98
N TRP A 60 4.72 -18.92 -9.95
CA TRP A 60 5.48 -20.06 -9.40
C TRP A 60 4.59 -21.12 -8.76
N CYS A 61 3.52 -20.74 -8.05
CA CYS A 61 2.59 -21.69 -7.46
C CYS A 61 1.89 -22.52 -8.54
N TRP A 62 1.51 -21.90 -9.66
CA TRP A 62 0.93 -22.61 -10.80
C TRP A 62 1.92 -23.60 -11.43
N ILE A 63 3.18 -23.17 -11.63
CA ILE A 63 4.24 -24.05 -12.16
C ILE A 63 4.52 -25.23 -11.22
N LEU A 64 4.63 -24.97 -9.90
CA LEU A 64 4.86 -26.01 -8.90
C LEU A 64 3.68 -26.98 -8.78
N MET A 65 2.45 -26.49 -8.91
CA MET A 65 1.25 -27.33 -8.92
C MET A 65 1.18 -28.21 -10.19
N ALA A 66 1.51 -27.66 -11.36
CA ALA A 66 1.61 -28.45 -12.58
C ALA A 66 2.72 -29.51 -12.49
N ALA A 67 3.88 -29.14 -11.94
CA ALA A 67 4.99 -30.07 -11.72
C ALA A 67 4.60 -31.18 -10.72
N SER A 68 3.96 -30.85 -9.61
CA SER A 68 3.53 -31.83 -8.60
C SER A 68 2.47 -32.78 -9.16
N LEU A 69 1.54 -32.30 -9.99
CA LEU A 69 0.58 -33.12 -10.72
C LEU A 69 1.27 -34.12 -11.65
N ILE A 70 2.27 -33.69 -12.43
CA ILE A 70 3.02 -34.59 -13.33
C ILE A 70 3.80 -35.63 -12.53
N VAL A 71 4.53 -35.21 -11.49
CA VAL A 71 5.34 -36.11 -10.65
C VAL A 71 4.47 -37.15 -9.95
N THR A 72 3.36 -36.74 -9.35
CA THR A 72 2.44 -37.68 -8.68
C THR A 72 1.80 -38.63 -9.68
N THR A 73 1.39 -38.16 -10.86
CA THR A 73 0.88 -39.02 -11.94
C THR A 73 1.90 -40.07 -12.35
N VAL A 74 3.14 -39.67 -12.59
CA VAL A 74 4.23 -40.60 -12.96
C VAL A 74 4.48 -41.61 -11.84
N TYR A 75 4.48 -41.15 -10.59
CA TYR A 75 4.73 -42.01 -9.45
C TYR A 75 3.61 -43.03 -9.20
N VAL A 76 2.34 -42.67 -9.41
CA VAL A 76 1.22 -43.60 -9.26
C VAL A 76 1.21 -44.62 -10.40
N ALA A 77 1.49 -44.21 -11.63
CA ALA A 77 1.52 -45.11 -12.79
C ALA A 77 2.71 -46.09 -12.78
N PHE A 78 3.81 -45.74 -12.11
CA PHE A 78 4.99 -46.62 -11.97
C PHE A 78 4.81 -47.60 -10.80
N PRO A 79 5.00 -48.94 -10.93
CA PRO A 79 5.61 -49.73 -12.00
C PRO A 79 4.60 -50.71 -12.61
N MET A 80 3.51 -50.21 -13.19
CA MET A 80 2.58 -51.10 -13.89
C MET A 80 3.21 -51.57 -15.20
N GLU A 81 3.78 -52.78 -15.21
CA GLU A 81 4.25 -53.51 -16.41
C GLU A 81 3.04 -53.94 -17.27
N SER A 82 2.31 -52.96 -17.79
CA SER A 82 1.19 -53.19 -18.72
C SER A 82 1.63 -52.86 -20.14
N GLU A 83 1.28 -53.72 -21.09
CA GLU A 83 1.53 -53.54 -22.54
C GLU A 83 0.91 -52.24 -23.09
N ASN A 84 -0.11 -51.67 -22.41
CA ASN A 84 -0.80 -50.42 -22.80
C ASN A 84 -0.42 -49.23 -21.91
N CYS A 85 0.88 -49.02 -21.76
CA CYS A 85 1.49 -47.98 -20.94
C CYS A 85 0.91 -46.55 -21.16
N PRO A 86 0.82 -45.99 -22.38
CA PRO A 86 0.46 -44.57 -22.57
C PRO A 86 -1.01 -44.25 -22.23
N GLU A 87 -1.94 -45.16 -22.52
CA GLU A 87 -3.36 -44.97 -22.20
C GLU A 87 -3.58 -44.90 -20.68
N LEU A 88 -2.86 -45.75 -19.94
CA LEU A 88 -2.88 -45.75 -18.48
C LEU A 88 -2.39 -44.40 -17.92
N TYR A 89 -1.28 -43.85 -18.43
CA TYR A 89 -0.76 -42.55 -18.00
C TYR A 89 -1.76 -41.42 -18.24
N ILE A 90 -2.37 -41.34 -19.42
CA ILE A 90 -3.35 -40.29 -19.74
C ILE A 90 -4.58 -40.42 -18.84
N ARG A 91 -5.08 -41.64 -18.64
CA ARG A 91 -6.24 -41.90 -17.78
C ARG A 91 -5.95 -41.53 -16.32
N MET A 92 -4.75 -41.81 -15.84
CA MET A 92 -4.31 -41.41 -14.50
C MET A 92 -4.14 -39.90 -14.38
N LEU A 93 -3.53 -39.24 -15.37
CA LEU A 93 -3.39 -37.78 -15.41
C LEU A 93 -4.77 -37.10 -15.33
N LEU A 94 -5.73 -37.55 -16.16
CA LEU A 94 -7.09 -37.02 -16.17
C LEU A 94 -7.81 -37.27 -14.83
N SER A 95 -7.54 -38.41 -14.17
CA SER A 95 -8.10 -38.70 -12.84
C SER A 95 -7.50 -37.78 -11.77
N MET A 96 -6.20 -37.51 -11.82
CA MET A 96 -5.52 -36.60 -10.89
C MET A 96 -5.93 -35.14 -11.10
N ILE A 97 -6.10 -34.71 -12.36
CA ILE A 97 -6.71 -33.41 -12.71
C ILE A 97 -8.15 -33.35 -12.21
N GLY A 98 -8.91 -34.43 -12.37
CA GLY A 98 -10.27 -34.55 -11.84
C GLY A 98 -10.31 -34.27 -10.35
N ALA A 99 -9.43 -34.90 -9.56
CA ALA A 99 -9.32 -34.66 -8.13
C ALA A 99 -9.00 -33.19 -7.80
N LEU A 100 -8.08 -32.56 -8.55
CA LEU A 100 -7.73 -31.14 -8.40
C LEU A 100 -8.91 -30.20 -8.70
N LEU A 101 -9.72 -30.56 -9.69
CA LEU A 101 -10.94 -29.84 -10.07
C LEU A 101 -12.17 -30.26 -9.25
N GLU A 102 -11.97 -30.97 -8.13
CA GLU A 102 -13.03 -31.50 -7.25
C GLU A 102 -14.08 -32.36 -7.99
N ARG A 103 -13.70 -32.95 -9.13
CA ARG A 103 -14.55 -33.88 -9.86
C ARG A 103 -14.41 -35.28 -9.26
N PRO A 104 -15.53 -36.00 -9.06
CA PRO A 104 -15.49 -37.36 -8.54
C PRO A 104 -14.71 -38.27 -9.49
N ILE A 105 -13.74 -39.02 -8.95
CA ILE A 105 -12.96 -39.98 -9.73
C ILE A 105 -13.85 -41.19 -10.01
N HIS A 106 -14.44 -41.25 -11.21
CA HIS A 106 -15.50 -42.22 -11.49
C HIS A 106 -15.03 -43.68 -11.51
N ARG A 107 -13.77 -43.99 -11.86
CA ARG A 107 -13.25 -45.37 -11.85
C ARG A 107 -11.72 -45.39 -11.72
N VAL A 108 -11.22 -45.52 -10.49
CA VAL A 108 -9.85 -46.01 -10.26
C VAL A 108 -9.89 -47.54 -10.35
N PRO A 109 -9.15 -48.18 -11.27
CA PRO A 109 -9.01 -49.63 -11.29
C PRO A 109 -8.63 -50.15 -9.90
N ALA A 110 -9.33 -51.19 -9.41
CA ALA A 110 -9.10 -51.75 -8.07
C ALA A 110 -7.63 -52.16 -7.85
N ASP A 111 -6.96 -52.59 -8.92
CA ASP A 111 -5.55 -52.99 -8.93
C ASP A 111 -4.59 -51.84 -8.56
N ILE A 112 -4.96 -50.59 -8.86
CA ILE A 112 -4.17 -49.40 -8.52
C ILE A 112 -4.33 -49.04 -7.05
N LEU A 113 -5.55 -49.21 -6.51
CA LEU A 113 -5.88 -48.89 -5.13
C LEU A 113 -5.17 -49.81 -4.13
N GLY A 114 -4.79 -51.02 -4.56
CA GLY A 114 -4.06 -51.99 -3.73
C GLY A 114 -2.59 -51.67 -3.49
N ILE A 115 -1.93 -50.93 -4.40
CA ILE A 115 -0.47 -50.74 -4.35
C ILE A 115 -0.08 -49.43 -3.64
N LYS A 116 -0.86 -48.34 -3.82
CA LYS A 116 -0.50 -47.00 -3.30
C LYS A 116 -1.72 -46.15 -2.84
N PRO A 117 -2.61 -46.65 -1.97
CA PRO A 117 -3.79 -45.90 -1.53
C PRO A 117 -3.41 -44.63 -0.75
N LEU A 118 -2.34 -44.69 0.05
CA LEU A 118 -1.84 -43.57 0.83
C LEU A 118 -1.51 -42.35 -0.04
N LEU A 119 -0.86 -42.55 -1.18
CA LEU A 119 -0.43 -41.45 -2.04
C LEU A 119 -1.61 -40.79 -2.76
N CYS A 120 -2.62 -41.58 -3.15
CA CYS A 120 -3.87 -41.04 -3.69
C CYS A 120 -4.63 -40.24 -2.62
N ILE A 121 -4.69 -40.74 -1.38
CA ILE A 121 -5.29 -40.03 -0.25
C ILE A 121 -4.57 -38.71 0.01
N ILE A 122 -3.23 -38.72 0.09
CA ILE A 122 -2.42 -37.50 0.27
C ILE A 122 -2.70 -36.52 -0.86
N TRP A 123 -2.70 -36.97 -2.12
CA TRP A 123 -3.00 -36.12 -3.26
C TRP A 123 -4.41 -35.50 -3.18
N ILE A 124 -5.42 -36.28 -2.79
CA ILE A 124 -6.78 -35.77 -2.59
C ILE A 124 -6.83 -34.72 -1.48
N PHE A 125 -6.18 -34.96 -0.33
CA PHE A 125 -6.08 -33.97 0.75
C PHE A 125 -5.35 -32.70 0.30
N THR A 126 -4.26 -32.83 -0.46
CA THR A 126 -3.55 -31.69 -1.05
C THR A 126 -4.45 -30.92 -2.01
N CYS A 127 -5.16 -31.59 -2.93
CA CYS A 127 -6.12 -30.97 -3.83
C CYS A 127 -7.23 -30.24 -3.07
N MET A 128 -7.73 -30.82 -1.99
CA MET A 128 -8.76 -30.21 -1.14
C MET A 128 -8.23 -28.93 -0.45
N ILE A 129 -7.01 -28.95 0.08
CA ILE A 129 -6.38 -27.77 0.70
C ILE A 129 -6.13 -26.68 -0.34
N LEU A 130 -5.58 -27.03 -1.51
CA LEU A 130 -5.32 -26.09 -2.60
C LEU A 130 -6.62 -25.50 -3.16
N GLY A 131 -7.64 -26.32 -3.38
CA GLY A 131 -8.95 -25.89 -3.88
C GLY A 131 -9.68 -24.98 -2.91
N THR A 132 -9.70 -25.32 -1.62
CA THR A 132 -10.32 -24.47 -0.59
C THR A 132 -9.53 -23.18 -0.37
N GLY A 133 -8.20 -23.23 -0.36
CA GLY A 133 -7.34 -22.05 -0.27
C GLY A 133 -7.50 -21.10 -1.47
N TRP A 134 -7.50 -21.65 -2.69
CA TRP A 134 -7.73 -20.86 -3.91
C TRP A 134 -9.11 -20.20 -3.91
N LYS A 135 -10.17 -20.94 -3.57
CA LYS A 135 -11.52 -20.39 -3.44
C LYS A 135 -11.58 -19.27 -2.40
N ALA A 136 -10.99 -19.47 -1.22
CA ALA A 136 -10.98 -18.47 -0.16
C ALA A 136 -10.27 -17.18 -0.61
N THR A 137 -9.07 -17.28 -1.20
CA THR A 137 -8.34 -16.13 -1.72
C THR A 137 -9.10 -15.46 -2.86
N TYR A 138 -9.62 -16.23 -3.82
CA TYR A 138 -10.42 -15.69 -4.94
C TYR A 138 -11.67 -14.95 -4.46
N THR A 139 -12.42 -15.53 -3.51
CA THR A 139 -13.58 -14.85 -2.92
C THR A 139 -13.17 -13.58 -2.19
N THR A 140 -12.06 -13.60 -1.44
CA THR A 140 -11.51 -12.42 -0.75
C THR A 140 -11.14 -11.32 -1.74
N ASP A 141 -10.45 -11.66 -2.83
CA ASP A 141 -10.08 -10.71 -3.89
C ASP A 141 -11.31 -10.17 -4.62
N THR A 142 -12.33 -11.00 -4.83
CA THR A 142 -13.57 -10.61 -5.53
C THR A 142 -14.46 -9.70 -4.69
N ILE A 143 -14.54 -9.92 -3.38
CA ILE A 143 -15.30 -9.04 -2.46
C ILE A 143 -14.51 -7.79 -2.08
N THR A 144 -13.18 -7.82 -2.19
CA THR A 144 -12.35 -6.65 -1.95
C THR A 144 -12.64 -5.63 -3.05
N PRO A 145 -13.03 -4.39 -2.70
CA PRO A 145 -13.35 -3.38 -3.69
C PRO A 145 -12.17 -3.20 -4.65
N THR A 146 -12.44 -3.24 -5.96
CA THR A 146 -11.43 -3.09 -7.00
C THR A 146 -10.59 -1.85 -6.72
N LYS A 147 -9.27 -2.03 -6.60
CA LYS A 147 -8.35 -0.91 -6.44
C LYS A 147 -8.57 0.07 -7.58
N LEU A 148 -8.85 1.31 -7.21
CA LEU A 148 -9.01 2.40 -8.16
C LEU A 148 -7.62 2.84 -8.58
N VAL A 149 -7.40 2.93 -9.88
CA VAL A 149 -6.11 3.32 -10.45
C VAL A 149 -6.27 4.59 -11.27
N SER A 150 -5.28 5.46 -11.16
CA SER A 150 -5.15 6.69 -11.92
C SER A 150 -3.84 6.64 -12.69
N PRO A 151 -3.77 7.10 -13.95
CA PRO A 151 -2.48 7.25 -14.64
C PRO A 151 -1.59 8.33 -13.99
N PHE A 152 -2.16 9.16 -13.11
CA PHE A 152 -1.47 10.20 -12.38
C PHE A 152 -1.07 9.70 -11.00
N GLU A 153 -0.05 8.85 -10.94
CA GLU A 153 0.43 8.23 -9.69
C GLU A 153 1.42 9.13 -8.92
N THR A 154 2.19 9.95 -9.64
CA THR A 154 3.29 10.73 -9.09
C THR A 154 3.11 12.24 -9.32
N PHE A 155 3.77 13.07 -8.51
CA PHE A 155 3.73 14.53 -8.66
C PHE A 155 4.25 15.01 -10.02
N LYS A 156 5.16 14.24 -10.64
CA LYS A 156 5.67 14.50 -12.00
C LYS A 156 4.56 14.44 -13.06
N ASN A 157 3.54 13.61 -12.85
CA ASN A 157 2.45 13.44 -13.82
C ASN A 157 1.39 14.56 -13.72
N VAL A 158 1.45 15.41 -12.69
CA VAL A 158 0.47 16.48 -12.43
C VAL A 158 1.07 17.89 -12.53
N LEU A 159 2.20 18.05 -13.21
CA LEU A 159 2.91 19.34 -13.39
C LEU A 159 2.06 20.45 -14.02
N SER A 160 1.08 20.09 -14.85
CA SER A 160 0.19 21.01 -15.58
C SER A 160 -1.18 21.19 -14.92
N PHE A 161 -1.40 20.59 -13.74
CA PHE A 161 -2.69 20.59 -13.07
C PHE A 161 -2.84 21.85 -12.20
N THR A 162 -4.07 22.26 -11.97
CA THR A 162 -4.40 23.20 -10.89
C THR A 162 -4.39 22.44 -9.57
N LEU A 163 -3.47 22.83 -8.68
CA LEU A 163 -3.27 22.33 -7.34
C LEU A 163 -4.19 23.11 -6.39
N TYR A 164 -5.06 22.40 -5.70
CA TYR A 164 -5.84 22.93 -4.59
C TYR A 164 -5.16 22.51 -3.29
N SER A 165 -5.05 23.41 -2.32
CA SER A 165 -4.46 23.11 -1.02
C SER A 165 -5.24 23.77 0.11
N SER A 166 -5.20 23.15 1.29
CA SER A 166 -5.74 23.71 2.53
C SER A 166 -5.20 25.10 2.83
N VAL A 167 -6.00 25.87 3.56
CA VAL A 167 -5.55 27.08 4.24
C VAL A 167 -5.57 26.83 5.74
N GLY A 168 -4.64 27.49 6.44
CA GLY A 168 -4.60 27.45 7.89
C GLY A 168 -5.89 28.03 8.49
N MET A 169 -6.23 27.59 9.71
CA MET A 169 -7.46 28.01 10.40
C MET A 169 -7.52 29.52 10.63
N GLU A 170 -6.37 30.17 10.79
CA GLU A 170 -6.23 31.62 10.91
C GLU A 170 -6.66 32.38 9.65
N GLN A 171 -6.72 31.70 8.50
CA GLN A 171 -7.12 32.27 7.22
C GLN A 171 -8.58 31.97 6.83
N HIS A 172 -9.34 31.26 7.67
CA HIS A 172 -10.76 31.02 7.42
C HIS A 172 -11.59 32.31 7.28
N PRO A 173 -11.35 33.41 8.03
CA PRO A 173 -12.14 34.64 7.87
C PRO A 173 -12.07 35.26 6.47
N PHE A 174 -10.99 35.04 5.70
CA PHE A 174 -10.87 35.54 4.32
C PHE A 174 -11.79 34.79 3.34
N TYR A 175 -12.22 33.57 3.70
CA TYR A 175 -13.24 32.85 2.93
C TYR A 175 -14.64 33.37 3.21
N ASP A 176 -14.90 33.73 4.46
CA ASP A 176 -16.21 34.23 4.89
C ASP A 176 -16.43 35.68 4.41
N ASP A 177 -15.36 36.48 4.38
CA ASP A 177 -15.38 37.85 3.88
C ASP A 177 -14.23 38.12 2.88
N PRO A 178 -14.50 37.98 1.57
CA PRO A 178 -13.52 38.26 0.51
C PRO A 178 -13.03 39.70 0.46
N SER A 179 -13.68 40.65 1.15
CA SER A 179 -13.24 42.05 1.19
C SER A 179 -11.97 42.25 2.01
N ILE A 180 -11.68 41.34 2.94
CA ILE A 180 -10.48 41.37 3.79
C ILE A 180 -9.21 41.04 2.98
N GLY A 181 -9.33 40.13 2.00
CA GLY A 181 -8.22 39.74 1.14
C GLY A 181 -8.36 38.32 0.58
N THR A 182 -7.34 37.87 -0.14
CA THR A 182 -7.29 36.53 -0.71
C THR A 182 -6.52 35.57 0.20
N PRO A 183 -7.10 34.42 0.56
CA PRO A 183 -6.42 33.44 1.41
C PRO A 183 -5.28 32.75 0.66
N ILE A 184 -4.15 32.61 1.35
CA ILE A 184 -2.91 32.02 0.84
C ILE A 184 -2.89 30.52 1.23
N PRO A 185 -2.88 29.59 0.25
CA PRO A 185 -2.79 28.15 0.54
C PRO A 185 -1.47 27.81 1.24
N GLU A 186 -1.49 26.84 2.15
CA GLU A 186 -0.31 26.40 2.91
C GLU A 186 0.84 25.96 1.97
N LEU A 187 0.48 25.30 0.87
CA LEU A 187 1.42 24.83 -0.15
C LEU A 187 2.18 25.96 -0.88
N PHE A 188 1.75 27.22 -0.74
CA PHE A 188 2.51 28.37 -1.26
C PHE A 188 3.91 28.43 -0.66
N PHE A 189 4.03 28.29 0.67
CA PHE A 189 5.32 28.36 1.37
C PHE A 189 6.20 27.18 0.98
N VAL A 190 5.59 25.99 0.90
CA VAL A 190 6.25 24.76 0.45
C VAL A 190 6.85 24.94 -0.94
N PHE A 191 6.07 25.40 -1.92
CA PHE A 191 6.61 25.57 -3.27
C PHE A 191 7.65 26.68 -3.36
N ARG A 192 7.54 27.72 -2.54
CA ARG A 192 8.55 28.78 -2.50
C ARG A 192 9.91 28.22 -2.05
N ASP A 193 9.92 27.32 -1.09
CA ASP A 193 11.14 26.65 -0.63
C ASP A 193 11.67 25.66 -1.68
N LEU A 194 10.76 24.93 -2.34
CA LEU A 194 11.09 23.97 -3.40
C LEU A 194 11.65 24.62 -4.68
N LEU A 195 11.51 25.94 -4.88
CA LEU A 195 12.19 26.65 -5.98
C LEU A 195 13.71 26.52 -5.91
N ASN A 196 14.27 26.30 -4.71
CA ASN A 196 15.70 26.11 -4.49
C ASN A 196 16.13 24.64 -4.56
N SER A 197 15.24 23.73 -4.98
CA SER A 197 15.58 22.31 -5.12
C SER A 197 16.61 22.09 -6.25
N ASN A 198 17.55 21.18 -6.02
CA ASN A 198 18.49 20.71 -7.05
C ASN A 198 17.84 19.76 -8.08
N VAL A 199 16.57 19.39 -7.87
CA VAL A 199 15.86 18.43 -8.72
C VAL A 199 14.99 19.18 -9.73
N ASN A 200 15.39 19.15 -11.01
CA ASN A 200 14.76 19.95 -12.08
C ASN A 200 13.22 19.87 -12.12
N TRP A 201 12.64 18.66 -12.02
CA TRP A 201 11.18 18.50 -12.10
C TRP A 201 10.44 19.06 -10.88
N ILE A 202 11.07 19.10 -9.70
CA ILE A 202 10.50 19.70 -8.47
C ILE A 202 10.51 21.22 -8.60
N THR A 203 11.61 21.78 -9.08
CA THR A 203 11.72 23.22 -9.34
C THR A 203 10.74 23.66 -10.43
N GLU A 204 10.53 22.83 -11.45
CA GLU A 204 9.51 23.05 -12.48
C GLU A 204 8.09 22.99 -11.91
N LEU A 205 7.78 21.99 -11.06
CA LEU A 205 6.50 21.89 -10.35
C LEU A 205 6.23 23.16 -9.54
N ALA A 206 7.21 23.59 -8.73
CA ALA A 206 7.11 24.78 -7.90
C ALA A 206 6.91 26.04 -8.74
N ARG A 207 7.67 26.19 -9.85
CA ARG A 207 7.57 27.35 -10.74
C ARG A 207 6.21 27.40 -11.45
N ASN A 208 5.68 26.27 -11.89
CA ASN A 208 4.35 26.18 -12.49
C ASN A 208 3.25 26.48 -11.48
N ALA A 209 3.32 25.90 -10.28
CA ALA A 209 2.35 26.15 -9.21
C ALA A 209 2.31 27.63 -8.80
N LEU A 210 3.47 28.27 -8.71
CA LEU A 210 3.63 29.68 -8.33
C LEU A 210 3.48 30.66 -9.51
N ALA A 211 3.14 30.21 -10.71
CA ALA A 211 2.88 31.09 -11.84
C ALA A 211 1.68 32.01 -11.53
N GLN A 212 1.86 33.31 -11.77
CA GLN A 212 0.86 34.34 -11.47
C GLN A 212 0.41 35.08 -12.73
N THR A 213 -0.82 35.57 -12.69
CA THR A 213 -1.36 36.58 -13.60
C THR A 213 -1.66 37.86 -12.81
N THR A 214 -1.65 38.99 -13.50
CA THR A 214 -1.96 40.30 -12.90
C THR A 214 -3.40 40.42 -12.39
N LEU A 215 -4.32 39.59 -12.90
CA LEU A 215 -5.76 39.68 -12.60
C LEU A 215 -6.22 38.58 -11.64
N ASP A 216 -5.82 37.32 -11.86
CA ASP A 216 -6.40 36.16 -11.16
C ASP A 216 -5.51 35.58 -10.05
N GLY A 217 -4.41 36.28 -9.75
CA GLY A 217 -3.39 35.81 -8.82
C GLY A 217 -2.69 34.55 -9.33
N PHE A 218 -2.51 33.56 -8.46
CA PHE A 218 -1.90 32.27 -8.82
C PHE A 218 -2.80 31.49 -9.79
N ILE A 219 -2.24 31.07 -10.93
CA ILE A 219 -2.96 30.37 -11.99
C ILE A 219 -3.23 28.91 -11.55
N HIS A 220 -2.17 28.24 -11.11
CA HIS A 220 -2.16 26.79 -10.85
C HIS A 220 -2.24 26.45 -9.36
N LEU A 221 -2.27 27.42 -8.47
CA LEU A 221 -2.37 27.18 -7.03
C LEU A 221 -3.60 27.90 -6.48
N LYS A 222 -4.56 27.13 -5.99
CA LYS A 222 -5.82 27.63 -5.42
C LYS A 222 -5.96 27.15 -3.99
N SER A 223 -6.59 27.96 -3.16
CA SER A 223 -6.87 27.59 -1.77
C SER A 223 -8.20 26.84 -1.65
N LEU A 224 -8.33 26.05 -0.57
CA LEU A 224 -9.57 25.47 -0.08
C LEU A 224 -9.57 25.55 1.45
N ALA A 225 -10.71 25.85 2.05
CA ALA A 225 -10.87 25.85 3.51
C ALA A 225 -11.70 24.64 3.95
N TYR A 226 -11.28 23.97 5.03
CA TYR A 226 -11.97 22.76 5.50
C TYR A 226 -13.39 23.02 5.99
N ASN A 227 -13.66 24.22 6.52
CA ASN A 227 -15.00 24.64 6.95
C ASN A 227 -15.97 24.90 5.80
N HIS A 228 -15.51 24.81 4.54
CA HIS A 228 -16.32 24.98 3.33
C HIS A 228 -16.27 23.72 2.46
N PRO A 229 -16.84 22.58 2.89
CA PRO A 229 -16.82 21.31 2.14
C PRO A 229 -17.43 21.43 0.74
N ALA A 230 -18.39 22.35 0.56
CA ALA A 230 -18.97 22.68 -0.73
C ALA A 230 -17.92 23.16 -1.75
N HIS A 231 -16.87 23.87 -1.31
CA HIS A 231 -15.79 24.32 -2.19
C HIS A 231 -14.91 23.15 -2.64
N PHE A 232 -14.63 22.18 -1.76
CA PHE A 232 -13.91 20.97 -2.14
C PHE A 232 -14.67 20.22 -3.24
N ASN A 233 -15.96 19.93 -3.01
CA ASN A 233 -16.79 19.23 -3.98
C ASN A 233 -16.96 20.06 -5.28
N GLY A 234 -17.31 21.34 -5.16
CA GLY A 234 -17.54 22.23 -6.30
C GLY A 234 -16.30 22.39 -7.18
N ASN A 235 -15.16 22.73 -6.58
CA ASN A 235 -13.95 23.08 -7.33
C ASN A 235 -13.26 21.85 -7.93
N LEU A 236 -13.22 20.72 -7.23
CA LEU A 236 -12.53 19.51 -7.72
C LEU A 236 -13.40 18.68 -8.68
N THR A 237 -14.73 18.70 -8.53
CA THR A 237 -15.61 17.87 -9.37
C THR A 237 -16.23 18.60 -10.55
N ARG A 238 -16.43 19.93 -10.48
CA ARG A 238 -17.12 20.71 -11.54
C ARG A 238 -16.19 21.65 -12.31
N PRO A 239 -16.43 21.91 -13.61
CA PRO A 239 -17.33 21.14 -14.48
C PRO A 239 -16.78 19.74 -14.81
N SER A 240 -15.48 19.53 -14.64
CA SER A 240 -14.81 18.26 -14.76
C SER A 240 -13.65 18.14 -13.76
N CYS A 241 -13.26 16.90 -13.49
CA CYS A 241 -12.09 16.53 -12.71
C CYS A 241 -10.75 16.74 -13.43
N THR A 242 -10.79 16.96 -14.75
CA THR A 242 -9.59 16.97 -15.59
C THR A 242 -8.70 18.14 -15.24
N GLY A 243 -7.41 17.87 -15.00
CA GLY A 243 -6.42 18.91 -14.72
C GLY A 243 -6.52 19.53 -13.32
N LYS A 244 -7.19 18.86 -12.37
CA LYS A 244 -7.31 19.33 -10.98
C LYS A 244 -6.84 18.26 -10.01
N VAL A 245 -6.08 18.66 -9.00
CA VAL A 245 -5.72 17.80 -7.86
C VAL A 245 -5.82 18.57 -6.56
N TYR A 246 -6.14 17.87 -5.48
CA TYR A 246 -6.04 18.38 -4.13
C TYR A 246 -4.76 17.89 -3.50
N VAL A 247 -3.99 18.76 -2.84
CA VAL A 247 -2.68 18.45 -2.25
C VAL A 247 -2.68 18.87 -0.80
N ASP A 248 -2.26 17.94 0.06
CA ASP A 248 -2.29 18.09 1.51
C ASP A 248 -1.28 17.12 2.13
N HIS A 249 -1.09 17.19 3.44
CA HIS A 249 -0.30 16.23 4.19
C HIS A 249 -0.79 14.79 3.96
N VAL A 250 0.15 13.84 3.97
CA VAL A 250 -0.15 12.41 3.74
C VAL A 250 -1.31 11.92 4.61
N GLN A 251 -1.30 12.26 5.90
CA GLN A 251 -2.32 11.81 6.85
C GLN A 251 -3.69 12.41 6.54
N ASN A 252 -3.73 13.66 6.09
CA ASN A 252 -4.97 14.35 5.73
C ASN A 252 -5.58 13.75 4.45
N ILE A 253 -4.76 13.48 3.42
CA ILE A 253 -5.24 12.82 2.20
C ILE A 253 -5.85 11.46 2.50
N GLU A 254 -5.21 10.66 3.36
CA GLU A 254 -5.71 9.34 3.75
C GLU A 254 -7.04 9.42 4.51
N ALA A 255 -7.20 10.42 5.38
CA ALA A 255 -8.43 10.67 6.11
C ALA A 255 -9.55 11.30 5.26
N ILE A 256 -9.22 12.07 4.21
CA ILE A 256 -10.19 12.72 3.31
C ILE A 256 -10.68 11.75 2.21
N LEU A 257 -9.85 10.78 1.79
CA LEU A 257 -10.16 9.89 0.67
C LEU A 257 -11.51 9.15 0.80
N PRO A 258 -11.90 8.59 1.95
CA PRO A 258 -13.22 7.96 2.11
C PRO A 258 -14.36 8.96 1.93
N TYR A 259 -14.25 10.14 2.55
CA TYR A 259 -15.21 11.23 2.45
C TYR A 259 -15.37 11.70 0.99
N ALA A 260 -14.25 11.94 0.29
CA ALA A 260 -14.24 12.38 -1.10
C ALA A 260 -14.91 11.37 -2.04
N ASN A 261 -14.66 10.06 -1.84
CA ASN A 261 -15.30 9.01 -2.61
C ASN A 261 -16.80 8.89 -2.34
N ARG A 262 -17.25 9.09 -1.10
CA ARG A 262 -18.68 9.07 -0.75
C ARG A 262 -19.43 10.23 -1.42
N ILE A 263 -18.89 11.45 -1.37
CA ILE A 263 -19.49 12.61 -2.04
C ILE A 263 -19.44 12.47 -3.56
N GLY A 264 -18.33 11.94 -4.09
CA GLY A 264 -18.18 11.64 -5.51
C GLY A 264 -19.15 10.59 -6.04
N ALA A 265 -19.56 9.62 -5.20
CA ALA A 265 -20.42 8.50 -5.58
C ALA A 265 -21.75 8.95 -6.20
N ASN A 266 -22.36 10.01 -5.66
CA ASN A 266 -23.60 10.60 -6.19
C ASN A 266 -23.49 11.07 -7.64
N ARG A 267 -22.26 11.29 -8.13
CA ARG A 267 -21.96 11.74 -9.50
C ARG A 267 -21.15 10.72 -10.29
N SER A 268 -21.01 9.48 -9.79
CA SER A 268 -20.12 8.46 -10.36
C SER A 268 -18.65 8.90 -10.46
N ILE A 269 -18.22 9.84 -9.61
CA ILE A 269 -16.84 10.30 -9.52
C ILE A 269 -16.14 9.51 -8.42
N LYS A 270 -14.94 9.02 -8.74
CA LYS A 270 -14.08 8.32 -7.79
C LYS A 270 -12.76 9.05 -7.69
N PHE A 271 -12.25 9.16 -6.47
CA PHE A 271 -10.98 9.77 -6.15
C PHE A 271 -9.94 8.71 -5.80
N VAL A 272 -8.70 8.96 -6.20
CA VAL A 272 -7.53 8.13 -5.92
C VAL A 272 -6.43 9.03 -5.38
N ALA A 273 -5.74 8.57 -4.34
CA ALA A 273 -4.55 9.22 -3.84
C ALA A 273 -3.34 8.82 -4.70
N GLY A 274 -2.45 9.77 -4.98
CA GLY A 274 -1.16 9.49 -5.60
C GLY A 274 -0.37 8.47 -4.77
N THR A 275 0.40 7.61 -5.44
CA THR A 275 1.23 6.59 -4.80
C THR A 275 2.43 7.23 -4.11
N ASP A 276 3.03 8.22 -4.76
CA ASP A 276 4.25 8.87 -4.32
C ASP A 276 3.95 10.04 -3.40
N LYS A 277 4.75 10.14 -2.34
CA LYS A 277 4.75 11.30 -1.44
C LYS A 277 5.81 12.31 -1.88
N LEU A 278 5.46 13.59 -1.88
CA LEU A 278 6.41 14.69 -2.03
C LEU A 278 6.94 15.02 -0.65
N VAL A 279 8.17 14.58 -0.35
CA VAL A 279 8.85 14.96 0.89
C VAL A 279 9.49 16.32 0.68
N THR A 280 9.10 17.29 1.50
CA THR A 280 9.47 18.70 1.31
C THR A 280 10.52 19.12 2.31
N SER A 281 10.37 18.63 3.53
CA SER A 281 11.08 19.15 4.68
C SER A 281 11.19 18.09 5.77
N TRP A 282 12.16 18.28 6.66
CA TRP A 282 12.21 17.59 7.94
C TRP A 282 11.57 18.48 8.99
N THR A 283 10.72 17.88 9.81
CA THR A 283 10.22 18.52 11.03
C THR A 283 11.15 18.20 12.16
N GLY A 284 11.46 19.23 12.94
CA GLY A 284 12.31 19.07 14.08
C GLY A 284 12.15 20.17 15.10
N TRP A 285 12.98 20.06 16.13
CA TRP A 285 13.15 21.09 17.13
C TRP A 285 14.50 21.73 16.92
N SER A 286 14.49 23.05 16.85
CA SER A 286 15.71 23.84 16.86
C SER A 286 15.82 24.56 18.18
N TRP A 287 16.97 24.42 18.81
CA TRP A 287 17.34 25.25 19.94
C TRP A 287 17.99 26.53 19.43
N MET A 288 17.20 27.57 19.22
CA MET A 288 17.72 28.92 18.98
C MET A 288 18.16 29.52 20.32
N ILE A 289 19.42 29.29 20.70
CA ILE A 289 19.91 29.72 22.01
C ILE A 289 20.98 30.79 21.86
N VAL A 290 20.78 31.92 22.55
CA VAL A 290 21.73 33.03 22.74
C VAL A 290 22.63 32.82 23.98
N PHE A 291 22.45 31.70 24.70
CA PHE A 291 23.12 31.36 25.97
C PHE A 291 24.23 30.29 25.82
N ASP A 292 24.94 30.03 26.91
CA ASP A 292 26.10 29.12 27.02
C ASP A 292 25.82 27.70 26.49
N MET A 293 26.55 27.31 25.45
CA MET A 293 26.46 26.03 24.73
C MET A 293 26.69 24.79 25.60
N SER A 294 27.36 24.93 26.75
CA SER A 294 27.68 23.79 27.63
C SER A 294 26.44 23.20 28.32
N GLN A 295 25.50 24.06 28.75
CA GLN A 295 24.27 23.61 29.42
C GLN A 295 23.24 23.07 28.43
N THR A 296 23.23 23.61 27.22
CA THR A 296 22.24 23.28 26.18
C THR A 296 22.50 21.90 25.60
N ARG A 297 23.77 21.48 25.49
CA ARG A 297 24.13 20.13 25.03
C ARG A 297 23.41 19.03 25.83
N LYS A 298 23.39 19.14 27.16
CA LYS A 298 22.72 18.15 28.02
C LYS A 298 21.20 18.11 27.77
N LEU A 299 20.57 19.27 27.55
CA LEU A 299 19.13 19.34 27.26
C LEU A 299 18.79 18.75 25.89
N VAL A 300 19.62 19.04 24.87
CA VAL A 300 19.48 18.45 23.54
C VAL A 300 19.64 16.94 23.61
N GLU A 301 20.64 16.42 24.32
CA GLU A 301 20.84 14.97 24.51
C GLU A 301 19.64 14.31 25.18
N MET A 302 19.10 14.91 26.25
CA MET A 302 17.89 14.41 26.92
C MET A 302 16.68 14.42 25.99
N GLN A 303 16.51 15.46 25.18
CA GLN A 303 15.40 15.53 24.23
C GLN A 303 15.56 14.54 23.07
N LYS A 304 16.79 14.35 22.55
CA LYS A 304 17.10 13.29 21.57
C LYS A 304 16.71 11.92 22.12
N MET A 305 17.00 11.65 23.40
CA MET A 305 16.60 10.40 24.09
C MET A 305 15.06 10.23 24.17
N ILE A 306 14.31 11.31 24.43
CA ILE A 306 12.84 11.26 24.48
C ILE A 306 12.24 10.99 23.09
N VAL A 307 12.81 11.57 22.02
CA VAL A 307 12.35 11.31 20.65
C VAL A 307 12.70 9.89 20.22
N SER A 308 13.95 9.45 20.42
CA SER A 308 14.43 8.14 19.98
C SER A 308 13.82 6.97 20.76
N SER A 309 13.40 7.18 22.01
CA SER A 309 12.68 6.17 22.79
C SER A 309 11.23 5.93 22.35
N GLY A 310 10.70 6.73 21.40
CA GLY A 310 9.32 6.63 20.93
C GLY A 310 8.29 7.24 21.87
N ILE A 311 8.71 7.82 23.00
CA ILE A 311 7.83 8.52 23.94
C ILE A 311 7.12 9.68 23.23
N TYR A 312 7.85 10.47 22.44
CA TYR A 312 7.26 11.56 21.66
C TYR A 312 6.18 11.05 20.69
N SER A 313 6.47 10.00 19.91
CA SER A 313 5.52 9.41 18.96
C SER A 313 4.24 8.92 19.66
N ARG A 314 4.37 8.32 20.85
CA ARG A 314 3.23 7.92 21.66
C ARG A 314 2.37 9.11 22.10
N TRP A 315 2.99 10.21 22.52
CA TRP A 315 2.26 11.43 22.92
C TRP A 315 1.61 12.13 21.74
N ASP A 316 2.28 12.22 20.60
CA ASP A 316 1.72 12.76 19.36
C ASP A 316 0.48 11.96 18.91
N ALA A 317 0.57 10.62 18.91
CA ALA A 317 -0.55 9.75 18.61
C ALA A 317 -1.72 9.92 19.62
N LEU A 318 -1.40 10.04 20.91
CA LEU A 318 -2.40 10.27 21.95
C LEU A 318 -3.09 11.64 21.78
N TYR A 319 -2.32 12.68 21.48
CA TYR A 319 -2.84 14.02 21.25
C TYR A 319 -3.75 14.06 20.01
N LYS A 320 -3.32 13.46 18.90
CA LYS A 320 -4.14 13.32 17.69
C LYS A 320 -5.42 12.53 17.93
N ARG A 321 -5.42 11.56 18.84
CA ARG A 321 -6.63 10.83 19.25
C ARG A 321 -7.62 11.72 20.00
N PHE A 322 -7.16 12.58 20.91
CA PHE A 322 -8.04 13.46 21.68
C PHE A 322 -8.45 14.72 20.93
N ARG A 323 -7.63 15.16 19.97
CA ARG A 323 -7.88 16.33 19.16
C ARG A 323 -7.63 15.98 17.70
N PRO A 324 -8.51 15.18 17.08
CA PRO A 324 -8.40 14.88 15.67
C PRO A 324 -8.45 16.18 14.86
N MET A 325 -7.66 16.22 13.79
CA MET A 325 -7.67 17.36 12.89
C MET A 325 -9.05 17.47 12.23
N LYS A 326 -9.65 18.66 12.31
CA LYS A 326 -10.95 18.92 11.69
C LYS A 326 -10.77 19.12 10.19
N LEU A 327 -11.05 18.06 9.44
CA LEU A 327 -11.06 18.01 7.98
C LEU A 327 -12.48 18.24 7.43
N PHE A 328 -12.65 18.19 6.10
CA PHE A 328 -13.94 18.46 5.42
C PHE A 328 -15.13 17.70 6.02
N GLN A 329 -14.96 16.41 6.35
CA GLN A 329 -16.01 15.57 6.94
C GLN A 329 -16.57 16.11 8.27
N HIS A 330 -15.79 16.89 9.02
CA HIS A 330 -16.24 17.44 10.32
C HIS A 330 -17.16 18.66 10.16
N PHE A 331 -17.17 19.26 8.97
CA PHE A 331 -17.93 20.48 8.68
C PHE A 331 -19.06 20.24 7.68
N ASP A 332 -19.20 19.01 7.16
CA ASP A 332 -20.28 18.66 6.24
C ASP A 332 -21.51 18.21 7.05
N PRO A 333 -22.61 18.98 7.06
CA PRO A 333 -23.80 18.64 7.85
C PRO A 333 -24.52 17.40 7.34
N ASP A 334 -24.32 17.03 6.08
CA ASP A 334 -24.91 15.82 5.47
C ASP A 334 -24.10 14.56 5.81
N ASP A 335 -22.96 14.71 6.50
CA ASP A 335 -22.08 13.63 6.92
C ASP A 335 -22.40 13.17 8.34
N ASP A 336 -23.58 12.55 8.51
CA ASP A 336 -23.85 11.71 9.68
C ASP A 336 -22.91 10.49 9.61
N MET A 337 -21.69 10.66 10.12
CA MET A 337 -20.70 9.59 10.19
C MET A 337 -21.18 8.49 11.14
N ASP A 338 -21.87 7.49 10.57
CA ASP A 338 -21.86 6.15 11.12
C ASP A 338 -20.38 5.74 11.15
N GLU A 339 -19.76 5.75 12.33
CA GLU A 339 -18.35 5.35 12.54
C GLU A 339 -18.17 3.94 11.98
N GLY A 340 -17.80 3.88 10.70
CA GLY A 340 -17.71 2.65 9.95
C GLY A 340 -16.69 1.76 10.63
N VAL A 341 -17.20 0.71 11.29
CA VAL A 341 -16.43 -0.33 11.98
C VAL A 341 -15.18 -0.65 11.17
N GLU A 342 -14.03 -0.32 11.75
CA GLU A 342 -12.71 -0.52 11.18
C GLU A 342 -12.62 -1.97 10.68
N LYS A 343 -12.46 -2.17 9.36
CA LYS A 343 -12.40 -3.51 8.77
C LYS A 343 -11.18 -4.24 9.33
N THR A 344 -11.39 -5.07 10.34
CA THR A 344 -10.36 -5.95 10.91
C THR A 344 -9.76 -6.82 9.80
N GLY A 345 -8.47 -6.66 9.55
CA GLY A 345 -7.76 -7.30 8.44
C GLY A 345 -7.68 -8.83 8.59
N LEU A 346 -8.50 -9.56 7.82
CA LEU A 346 -8.42 -11.03 7.72
C LEU A 346 -7.15 -11.54 7.03
N GLY A 347 -6.37 -10.67 6.38
CA GLY A 347 -5.19 -11.05 5.59
C GLY A 347 -4.07 -11.74 6.39
N SER A 348 -3.98 -11.51 7.70
CA SER A 348 -2.94 -12.12 8.54
C SER A 348 -3.10 -13.64 8.71
N ASN A 349 -4.30 -14.20 8.52
CA ASN A 349 -4.55 -15.61 8.82
C ASN A 349 -4.19 -16.56 7.67
N ILE A 350 -4.26 -16.09 6.42
CA ILE A 350 -4.00 -16.92 5.23
C ILE A 350 -2.49 -17.18 5.05
N LEU A 351 -1.65 -16.17 5.30
CA LEU A 351 -0.19 -16.30 5.21
C LEU A 351 0.35 -17.35 6.19
N SER A 352 -0.23 -17.41 7.40
CA SER A 352 0.11 -18.41 8.41
C SER A 352 -0.22 -19.84 7.91
N ALA A 353 -1.41 -20.04 7.34
CA ALA A 353 -1.83 -21.34 6.81
C ALA A 353 -0.94 -21.84 5.66
N MET A 354 -0.56 -20.96 4.72
CA MET A 354 0.35 -21.30 3.62
C MET A 354 1.76 -21.66 4.11
N THR A 355 2.26 -20.96 5.13
CA THR A 355 3.57 -21.25 5.73
C THR A 355 3.61 -22.65 6.35
N ILE A 356 2.54 -23.03 7.07
CA ILE A 356 2.41 -24.37 7.67
C ILE A 356 2.40 -25.46 6.59
N PHE A 357 1.67 -25.23 5.49
CA PHE A 357 1.59 -26.20 4.39
C PHE A 357 2.94 -26.46 3.72
N VAL A 358 3.71 -25.41 3.43
CA VAL A 358 5.05 -25.54 2.81
C VAL A 358 5.98 -26.36 3.69
N VAL A 359 6.01 -26.07 5.00
CA VAL A 359 6.85 -26.79 5.97
C VAL A 359 6.49 -28.28 6.00
N LEU A 360 5.19 -28.61 6.05
CA LEU A 360 4.72 -29.99 6.06
C LEU A 360 5.06 -30.72 4.76
N SER A 361 4.88 -30.08 3.60
CA SER A 361 5.21 -30.68 2.31
C SER A 361 6.70 -30.95 2.17
N SER A 362 7.56 -30.00 2.57
CA SER A 362 9.03 -30.19 2.57
C SER A 362 9.44 -31.34 3.47
N PHE A 363 8.83 -31.46 4.66
CA PHE A 363 9.09 -32.56 5.58
C PHE A 363 8.72 -33.93 4.97
N CYS A 364 7.56 -34.03 4.32
CA CYS A 364 7.15 -35.26 3.62
C CYS A 364 8.13 -35.65 2.51
N THR A 365 8.64 -34.67 1.74
CA THR A 365 9.64 -34.93 0.69
C THR A 365 10.95 -35.46 1.28
N ILE A 366 11.41 -34.90 2.41
CA ILE A 366 12.63 -35.36 3.09
C ILE A 366 12.46 -36.81 3.56
N LEU A 367 11.36 -37.12 4.26
CA LEU A 367 11.08 -38.48 4.72
C LEU A 367 11.06 -39.48 3.56
N PHE A 368 10.45 -39.10 2.43
CA PHE A 368 10.41 -39.91 1.23
C PHE A 368 11.81 -40.17 0.65
N CYS A 369 12.66 -39.14 0.56
CA CYS A 369 14.05 -39.29 0.13
C CYS A 369 14.84 -40.21 1.07
N CYS A 370 14.60 -40.13 2.38
CA CYS A 370 15.18 -41.04 3.36
C CYS A 370 14.72 -42.50 3.15
N GLU A 371 13.43 -42.75 2.92
CA GLU A 371 12.95 -44.10 2.64
C GLU A 371 13.54 -44.68 1.36
N LEU A 372 13.69 -43.88 0.30
CA LEU A 372 14.32 -44.31 -0.94
C LEU A 372 15.77 -44.70 -0.75
N THR A 373 16.54 -43.90 -0.02
CA THR A 373 17.95 -44.21 0.26
C THR A 373 18.10 -45.45 1.13
N LEU A 374 17.24 -45.62 2.14
CA LEU A 374 17.20 -46.82 2.98
C LEU A 374 16.84 -48.07 2.17
N LYS A 375 15.82 -48.00 1.31
CA LYS A 375 15.39 -49.12 0.48
C LYS A 375 16.43 -49.53 -0.56
N PHE A 376 17.13 -48.56 -1.16
CA PHE A 376 18.26 -48.82 -2.06
C PHE A 376 19.45 -49.45 -1.33
N SER A 377 19.76 -48.97 -0.13
CA SER A 377 20.82 -49.52 0.72
C SER A 377 20.52 -50.98 1.10
N TRP A 378 19.28 -51.27 1.50
CA TRP A 378 18.85 -52.61 1.88
C TRP A 378 18.93 -53.60 0.71
N ARG A 379 18.53 -53.18 -0.50
CA ARG A 379 18.70 -54.01 -1.71
C ARG A 379 20.17 -54.30 -2.02
N ARG A 380 21.10 -53.37 -1.78
CA ARG A 380 22.53 -53.63 -1.95
C ARG A 380 23.09 -54.63 -0.93
N CYS A 381 22.53 -54.69 0.27
CA CYS A 381 22.94 -55.65 1.31
C CYS A 381 22.44 -57.08 1.07
N ILE A 382 21.35 -57.27 0.32
CA ILE A 382 20.81 -58.62 0.04
C ILE A 382 21.49 -59.26 -1.18
N TYR A 383 22.06 -58.47 -2.09
CA TYR A 383 22.74 -58.93 -3.30
C TYR A 383 24.27 -59.01 -3.18
N ARG A 384 24.81 -58.77 -1.99
CA ARG A 384 26.19 -59.12 -1.60
C ARG A 384 26.12 -60.27 -0.62
#